data_AF-A0A222VVF2-F1
#
_entry.id   AF-A0A222VVF2-F1
#
_cell.length_a   1.000
_cell.length_b   1.000
_cell.length_c   1.000
_cell.angle_alpha   90.00
_cell.angle_beta   90.00
_cell.angle_gamma   90.00
#
_symmetry.space_group_name_H-M   'P 1'
#
loop_
_entity.id
_entity.type
_entity.pdbx_description
1 polymer ?
#
loop_
_entity_poly.entity_id
_entity_poly.type
_entity_poly.pdbx_seq_one_letter_code
_entity_poly.pdbx_strand_id
1 'polypeptide(L)'
;MTSQPTAAAGYDQGAAPAPQRPGTLLAAIAVAVVGALASLVNGILMAVGAEDLFIDILASAAGVSAEEVSAVVPAIVLDEGVDTLSTRGTMALVVGVGLLVFGALLRGAAVWARVAMTVFALATVLVGGRVATDEGTGLMLGLGWLAVVGSIVAIVLAWLPANHRYAKALKAKN
;
A
#
# COMPACT_ATOMS: atom_id res chain seq x y z
N MET A 1 -49.58 50.93 19.30
CA MET A 1 -49.23 49.78 18.44
C MET A 1 -48.31 50.29 17.35
N THR A 2 -47.00 50.21 17.57
CA THR A 2 -45.98 50.65 16.60
C THR A 2 -45.47 49.43 15.85
N SER A 3 -45.89 49.29 14.60
CA SER A 3 -45.38 48.31 13.64
C SER A 3 -43.92 48.64 13.31
N GLN A 4 -42.97 47.83 13.79
CA GLN A 4 -41.61 47.89 13.28
C GLN A 4 -41.55 47.27 11.88
N PRO A 5 -40.98 47.96 10.88
CA PRO A 5 -40.73 47.36 9.58
C PRO A 5 -39.59 46.35 9.73
N THR A 6 -39.90 45.08 9.50
CA THR A 6 -38.92 44.01 9.36
C THR A 6 -38.14 44.26 8.08
N ALA A 7 -37.02 45.00 8.18
CA ALA A 7 -36.07 45.10 7.09
C ALA A 7 -35.49 43.69 6.87
N ALA A 8 -35.96 43.02 5.83
CA ALA A 8 -35.35 41.81 5.32
C ALA A 8 -33.95 42.17 4.80
N ALA A 9 -32.96 42.12 5.69
CA ALA A 9 -31.57 42.12 5.31
C ALA A 9 -31.35 40.86 4.47
N GLY A 10 -31.38 41.04 3.15
CA GLY A 10 -30.91 40.05 2.19
C GLY A 10 -29.42 39.87 2.44
N TYR A 11 -29.08 38.96 3.36
CA TYR A 11 -27.73 38.42 3.43
C TYR A 11 -27.54 37.64 2.13
N ASP A 12 -26.80 38.25 1.22
CA ASP A 12 -26.19 37.57 0.09
C ASP A 12 -25.41 36.40 0.70
N GLN A 13 -26.00 35.20 0.69
CA GLN A 13 -25.36 33.99 1.21
C GLN A 13 -24.27 33.63 0.21
N GLY A 14 -23.15 34.36 0.29
CA GLY A 14 -21.95 34.08 -0.48
C GLY A 14 -21.61 32.60 -0.33
N ALA A 15 -21.50 31.90 -1.45
CA ALA A 15 -21.24 30.47 -1.48
C ALA A 15 -20.06 30.13 -0.56
N ALA A 16 -20.26 29.17 0.36
CA ALA A 16 -19.22 28.77 1.29
C ALA A 16 -17.95 28.35 0.53
N PRO A 17 -16.74 28.75 0.98
CA PRO A 17 -15.50 28.46 0.27
C PRO A 17 -15.29 26.96 0.12
N ALA A 18 -14.76 26.54 -1.04
CA ALA A 18 -14.52 25.13 -1.31
C ALA A 18 -13.55 24.52 -0.28
N PRO A 19 -13.82 23.31 0.26
CA PRO A 19 -12.93 22.65 1.22
C PRO A 19 -11.52 22.47 0.64
N GLN A 20 -10.50 22.97 1.34
CA GLN A 20 -9.10 22.81 0.95
C GLN A 20 -8.58 21.41 1.33
N ARG A 21 -7.85 20.77 0.43
CA ARG A 21 -7.26 19.45 0.63
C ARG A 21 -6.10 19.53 1.62
N PRO A 22 -6.08 18.75 2.71
CA PRO A 22 -4.96 18.75 3.65
C PRO A 22 -3.75 18.03 3.04
N GLY A 23 -2.54 18.56 3.24
CA GLY A 23 -1.31 17.94 2.77
C GLY A 23 -1.07 16.52 3.30
N THR A 24 -1.60 16.21 4.50
CA THR A 24 -1.58 14.87 5.09
C THR A 24 -2.30 13.83 4.23
N LEU A 25 -3.34 14.22 3.50
CA LEU A 25 -4.05 13.31 2.60
C LEU A 25 -3.21 12.97 1.37
N LEU A 26 -2.55 13.98 0.80
CA LEU A 26 -1.63 13.78 -0.32
C LEU A 26 -0.45 12.90 0.09
N ALA A 27 0.11 13.14 1.28
CA ALA A 27 1.16 12.31 1.85
C ALA A 27 0.68 10.86 2.05
N ALA A 28 -0.52 10.64 2.60
CA ALA A 28 -1.08 9.30 2.76
C ALA A 28 -1.20 8.56 1.41
N ILE A 29 -1.68 9.24 0.37
CA ILE A 29 -1.79 8.69 -0.99
C ILE A 29 -0.40 8.33 -1.54
N ALA A 30 0.54 9.28 -1.49
CA ALA A 30 1.88 9.08 -2.03
C ALA A 30 2.60 7.91 -1.37
N VAL A 31 2.54 7.84 -0.03
CA VAL A 31 3.17 6.76 0.74
C VAL A 31 2.48 5.42 0.49
N ALA A 32 1.14 5.38 0.40
CA ALA A 32 0.43 4.16 0.05
C ALA A 32 0.81 3.66 -1.35
N VAL A 33 0.99 4.56 -2.32
CA VAL A 33 1.44 4.22 -3.68
C VAL A 33 2.86 3.64 -3.63
N VAL A 34 3.79 4.26 -2.90
CA VAL A 34 5.17 3.75 -2.77
C VAL A 34 5.17 2.35 -2.14
N GLY A 35 4.45 2.15 -1.04
CA GLY A 35 4.35 0.85 -0.38
C GLY A 35 3.70 -0.22 -1.28
N ALA A 36 2.66 0.15 -2.02
CA ALA A 36 2.02 -0.73 -2.99
C ALA A 36 2.97 -1.11 -4.13
N LEU A 37 3.68 -0.14 -4.73
CA LEU A 37 4.63 -0.41 -5.80
C LEU A 37 5.78 -1.31 -5.32
N ALA A 38 6.29 -1.10 -4.12
CA ALA A 38 7.28 -1.99 -3.53
C ALA A 38 6.75 -3.43 -3.42
N SER A 39 5.53 -3.61 -2.91
CA SER A 39 4.86 -4.91 -2.83
C SER A 39 4.65 -5.54 -4.20
N LEU A 40 4.26 -4.76 -5.21
CA LEU A 40 4.01 -5.23 -6.57
C LEU A 40 5.29 -5.67 -7.26
N VAL A 41 6.35 -4.85 -7.22
CA VAL A 41 7.65 -5.21 -7.83
C VAL A 41 8.17 -6.48 -7.18
N ASN A 42 8.10 -6.58 -5.85
CA ASN A 42 8.52 -7.78 -5.13
C ASN A 42 7.68 -9.01 -5.52
N GLY A 43 6.36 -8.83 -5.63
CA GLY A 43 5.44 -9.87 -6.08
C GLY A 43 5.73 -10.37 -7.50
N ILE A 44 6.04 -9.46 -8.44
CA ILE A 44 6.43 -9.80 -9.81
C ILE A 44 7.73 -10.59 -9.81
N LEU A 45 8.75 -10.15 -9.05
CA LEU A 45 10.03 -10.86 -8.97
C LEU A 45 9.85 -12.29 -8.48
N MET A 46 9.08 -12.50 -7.40
CA MET A 46 8.83 -13.82 -6.86
C MET A 46 7.91 -14.70 -7.73
N ALA A 47 6.98 -14.12 -8.49
CA ALA A 47 6.03 -14.88 -9.29
C ALA A 47 6.56 -15.24 -10.69
N VAL A 48 7.32 -14.33 -11.31
CA VAL A 48 7.82 -14.50 -12.69
C VAL A 48 9.24 -15.03 -12.70
N GLY A 49 10.08 -14.60 -11.77
CA GLY A 49 11.49 -15.03 -11.65
C GLY A 49 11.72 -16.08 -10.57
N ALA A 50 10.70 -16.85 -10.19
CA ALA A 50 10.74 -17.77 -9.05
C ALA A 50 11.90 -18.77 -9.11
N GLU A 51 12.16 -19.34 -10.29
CA GLU A 51 13.20 -20.36 -10.51
C GLU A 51 14.60 -19.77 -10.31
N ASP A 52 14.93 -18.74 -11.09
CA ASP A 52 16.20 -18.02 -10.99
C ASP A 52 16.43 -17.49 -9.56
N LEU A 53 15.38 -16.91 -8.96
CA LEU A 53 15.45 -16.37 -7.59
C LEU A 53 15.68 -17.47 -6.55
N PHE A 54 15.06 -18.65 -6.70
CA PHE A 54 15.27 -19.77 -5.78
C PHE A 54 16.71 -20.30 -5.89
N ILE A 55 17.23 -20.43 -7.11
CA ILE A 55 18.62 -20.82 -7.37
C ILE A 55 19.58 -19.81 -6.74
N ASP A 56 19.35 -18.51 -6.93
CA ASP A 56 20.17 -17.45 -6.33
C ASP A 56 20.15 -17.49 -4.80
N ILE A 57 18.98 -17.77 -4.19
CA ILE A 57 18.85 -17.91 -2.74
C ILE A 57 19.67 -19.11 -2.24
N LEU A 58 19.56 -20.26 -2.90
CA LEU A 58 20.34 -21.46 -2.54
C LEU A 58 21.84 -21.24 -2.72
N ALA A 59 22.24 -20.60 -3.83
CA ALA A 59 23.64 -20.28 -4.13
C ALA A 59 24.23 -19.37 -3.06
N SER A 60 23.50 -18.31 -2.70
CA SER A 60 23.89 -17.39 -1.62
C SER A 60 23.98 -18.09 -0.25
N ALA A 61 23.04 -19.00 0.06
CA ALA A 61 23.04 -19.73 1.32
C ALA A 61 24.18 -20.76 1.43
N ALA A 62 24.52 -21.41 0.31
CA ALA A 62 25.61 -22.39 0.24
C ALA A 62 27.00 -21.76 0.01
N GLY A 63 27.06 -20.48 -0.36
CA GLY A 63 28.31 -19.78 -0.69
C GLY A 63 28.96 -20.25 -1.99
N VAL A 64 28.15 -20.69 -2.95
CA VAL A 64 28.57 -21.21 -4.27
C VAL A 64 27.91 -20.42 -5.40
N SER A 65 28.24 -20.72 -6.65
CA SER A 65 27.62 -20.07 -7.82
C SER A 65 26.23 -20.66 -8.16
N ALA A 66 25.39 -19.88 -8.85
CA ALA A 66 24.08 -20.32 -9.32
C ALA A 66 24.19 -21.47 -10.33
N GLU A 67 25.25 -21.48 -11.14
CA GLU A 67 25.56 -22.55 -12.09
C GLU A 67 25.84 -23.88 -11.36
N GLU A 68 26.57 -23.84 -10.25
CA GLU A 68 26.84 -25.03 -9.43
C GLU A 68 25.55 -25.58 -8.81
N VAL A 69 24.67 -24.70 -8.29
CA VAL A 69 23.38 -25.12 -7.72
C VAL A 69 22.47 -25.73 -8.79
N SER A 70 22.29 -25.05 -9.92
CA SER A 70 21.41 -25.52 -11.00
C SER A 70 21.84 -26.87 -11.58
N ALA A 71 23.14 -27.20 -11.55
CA ALA A 71 23.65 -28.49 -11.99
C ALA A 71 23.32 -29.66 -11.04
N VAL A 72 23.07 -29.39 -9.76
CA VAL A 72 22.96 -30.43 -8.72
C VAL A 72 21.64 -30.42 -7.94
N VAL A 73 20.85 -29.34 -8.02
CA VAL A 73 19.59 -29.22 -7.30
C VAL A 73 18.59 -30.27 -7.82
N PRO A 74 18.02 -31.13 -6.95
CA PRO A 74 17.01 -32.06 -7.38
C PRO A 74 15.76 -31.33 -7.89
N ALA A 75 15.18 -31.78 -9.01
CA ALA A 75 13.99 -31.16 -9.60
C ALA A 75 12.84 -31.00 -8.60
N ILE A 76 12.62 -31.99 -7.73
CA ILE A 76 11.58 -31.92 -6.69
C ILE A 76 11.81 -30.78 -5.69
N VAL A 77 13.05 -30.49 -5.32
CA VAL A 77 13.41 -29.39 -4.41
C VAL A 77 13.23 -28.05 -5.12
N LEU A 78 13.60 -27.99 -6.39
CA LEU A 78 13.41 -26.80 -7.23
C LEU A 78 11.92 -26.47 -7.39
N ASP A 79 11.10 -27.46 -7.77
CA ASP A 79 9.66 -27.30 -7.97
C ASP A 79 8.95 -26.81 -6.70
N GLU A 80 9.25 -27.40 -5.54
CA GLU A 80 8.68 -26.99 -4.24
C GLU A 80 9.09 -25.55 -3.85
N GLY A 81 10.35 -25.19 -4.10
CA GLY A 81 10.86 -23.84 -3.87
C GLY A 81 10.19 -22.79 -4.75
N VAL A 82 10.08 -23.10 -6.05
CA VAL A 82 9.43 -22.28 -7.06
C VAL A 82 7.95 -22.08 -6.75
N ASP A 83 7.22 -23.14 -6.42
CA ASP A 83 5.80 -23.05 -6.07
C ASP A 83 5.59 -22.18 -4.81
N THR A 84 6.46 -22.33 -3.82
CA THR A 84 6.44 -21.52 -2.60
C THR A 84 6.68 -20.04 -2.90
N LEU A 85 7.69 -19.70 -3.70
CA LEU A 85 7.98 -18.32 -4.09
C LEU A 85 6.84 -17.74 -4.95
N SER A 86 6.33 -18.51 -5.92
CA SER A 86 5.24 -18.09 -6.79
C SER A 86 3.95 -17.79 -6.02
N THR A 87 3.61 -18.65 -5.05
CA THR A 87 2.45 -18.44 -4.17
C THR A 87 2.60 -17.16 -3.36
N ARG A 88 3.78 -16.91 -2.78
CA ARG A 88 4.05 -15.68 -2.03
C ARG A 88 4.06 -14.44 -2.92
N GLY A 89 4.61 -14.55 -4.12
CA GLY A 89 4.56 -13.52 -5.15
C GLY A 89 3.13 -13.13 -5.49
N THR A 90 2.27 -14.13 -5.68
CA THR A 90 0.83 -13.94 -5.92
C THR A 90 0.15 -13.23 -4.76
N MET A 91 0.44 -13.61 -3.51
CA MET A 91 -0.10 -12.91 -2.33
C MET A 91 0.34 -11.44 -2.30
N ALA A 92 1.62 -11.17 -2.53
CA ALA A 92 2.19 -9.82 -2.55
C ALA A 92 1.58 -8.95 -3.68
N LEU A 93 1.30 -9.54 -4.83
CA LEU A 93 0.59 -8.91 -5.93
C LEU A 93 -0.84 -8.52 -5.53
N VAL A 94 -1.61 -9.45 -5.00
CA VAL A 94 -3.02 -9.21 -4.63
C VAL A 94 -3.14 -8.09 -3.59
N VAL A 95 -2.34 -8.16 -2.52
CA VAL A 95 -2.38 -7.13 -1.46
C VAL A 95 -1.83 -5.79 -1.96
N GLY A 96 -0.80 -5.81 -2.81
CA GLY A 96 -0.22 -4.63 -3.45
C GLY A 96 -1.22 -3.91 -4.36
N VAL A 97 -1.95 -4.65 -5.22
CA VAL A 97 -3.00 -4.09 -6.08
C VAL A 97 -4.11 -3.48 -5.23
N GLY A 98 -4.57 -4.18 -4.19
CA GLY A 98 -5.60 -3.65 -3.30
C GLY A 98 -5.15 -2.37 -2.60
N LEU A 99 -3.91 -2.33 -2.07
CA LEU A 99 -3.35 -1.13 -1.46
C LEU A 99 -3.25 0.02 -2.46
N LEU A 100 -2.84 -0.24 -3.71
CA LEU A 100 -2.74 0.77 -4.76
C LEU A 100 -4.11 1.37 -5.08
N VAL A 101 -5.11 0.51 -5.32
CA VAL A 101 -6.47 0.93 -5.68
C VAL A 101 -7.10 1.74 -4.54
N PHE A 102 -7.13 1.21 -3.32
CA PHE A 102 -7.77 1.90 -2.20
C PHE A 102 -6.95 3.09 -1.69
N GLY A 103 -5.62 3.05 -1.82
CA GLY A 103 -4.74 4.21 -1.61
C GLY A 103 -5.05 5.35 -2.57
N ALA A 104 -5.23 5.07 -3.87
CA ALA A 104 -5.62 6.07 -4.85
C ALA A 104 -7.04 6.64 -4.61
N LEU A 105 -7.95 5.81 -4.10
CA LEU A 105 -9.33 6.21 -3.77
C LEU A 105 -9.43 7.11 -2.53
N LEU A 106 -8.35 7.29 -1.75
CA LEU A 106 -8.32 8.24 -0.63
C LEU A 106 -8.55 9.69 -1.04
N ARG A 107 -8.50 10.04 -2.34
CA ARG A 107 -8.74 11.40 -2.85
C ARG A 107 -10.02 12.06 -2.30
N GLY A 108 -11.07 11.27 -2.04
CA GLY A 108 -12.33 11.77 -1.47
C GLY A 108 -12.39 11.79 0.06
N ALA A 109 -11.33 11.36 0.75
CA ALA A 109 -11.26 11.16 2.22
C ALA A 109 -12.46 10.38 2.81
N ALA A 110 -13.13 9.57 2.00
CA ALA A 110 -14.26 8.77 2.42
C ALA A 110 -13.82 7.79 3.51
N VAL A 111 -14.69 7.54 4.50
CA VAL A 111 -14.38 6.63 5.61
C VAL A 111 -14.19 5.20 5.08
N TRP A 112 -15.03 4.75 4.14
CA TRP A 112 -14.93 3.43 3.55
C TRP A 112 -13.57 3.22 2.84
N ALA A 113 -13.08 4.23 2.12
CA ALA A 113 -11.79 4.15 1.43
C ALA A 113 -10.62 4.04 2.42
N ARG A 114 -10.68 4.75 3.54
CA ARG A 114 -9.69 4.65 4.62
C ARG A 114 -9.70 3.28 5.28
N VAL A 115 -10.87 2.71 5.55
CA VAL A 115 -11.00 1.37 6.12
C VAL A 115 -10.44 0.32 5.15
N ALA A 116 -10.86 0.35 3.88
CA ALA A 116 -10.38 -0.58 2.86
C ALA A 116 -8.85 -0.47 2.66
N MET A 117 -8.33 0.76 2.54
CA MET A 117 -6.88 0.99 2.46
C MET A 117 -6.15 0.43 3.67
N THR A 118 -6.67 0.63 4.89
CA THR A 118 -6.05 0.10 6.12
C THR A 118 -6.02 -1.43 6.12
N VAL A 119 -7.09 -2.10 5.66
CA VAL A 119 -7.13 -3.57 5.56
C VAL A 119 -6.04 -4.08 4.61
N PHE A 120 -5.94 -3.50 3.42
CA PHE A 120 -4.90 -3.91 2.46
C PHE A 120 -3.50 -3.51 2.93
N ALA A 121 -3.32 -2.36 3.56
CA ALA A 121 -2.05 -1.95 4.16
C ALA A 121 -1.61 -2.93 5.25
N LEU A 122 -2.51 -3.38 6.12
CA LEU A 122 -2.23 -4.40 7.13
C LEU A 122 -1.85 -5.74 6.48
N ALA A 123 -2.58 -6.17 5.45
CA ALA A 123 -2.23 -7.37 4.69
C ALA A 123 -0.84 -7.25 4.04
N THR A 124 -0.51 -6.09 3.47
CA THR A 124 0.83 -5.78 2.93
C THR A 124 1.90 -5.78 4.02
N VAL A 125 1.61 -5.32 5.23
CA VAL A 125 2.54 -5.43 6.38
C VAL A 125 2.82 -6.88 6.71
N LEU A 126 1.81 -7.74 6.73
CA LEU A 126 1.98 -9.17 7.04
C LEU A 126 2.77 -9.89 5.94
N VAL A 127 2.37 -9.72 4.68
CA VAL A 127 3.01 -10.38 3.52
C VAL A 127 4.41 -9.81 3.30
N GLY A 128 4.54 -8.49 3.25
CA GLY A 128 5.82 -7.79 3.08
C GLY A 128 6.76 -8.06 4.26
N GLY A 129 6.24 -8.13 5.48
CA GLY A 129 7.01 -8.49 6.67
C GLY A 129 7.54 -9.91 6.60
N ARG A 130 6.70 -10.88 6.19
CA ARG A 130 7.14 -12.27 5.99
C ARG A 130 8.26 -12.36 4.96
N VAL A 131 8.18 -11.60 3.86
CA VAL A 131 9.24 -11.55 2.84
C VAL A 131 10.50 -10.85 3.36
N ALA A 132 10.35 -9.76 4.10
CA ALA A 132 11.44 -8.95 4.64
C ALA A 132 12.28 -9.67 5.71
N THR A 133 11.72 -10.69 6.34
CA THR A 133 12.40 -11.51 7.36
C THR A 133 12.74 -12.91 6.87
N ASP A 134 12.61 -13.19 5.58
CA ASP A 134 12.97 -14.50 5.01
C ASP A 134 14.41 -14.53 4.49
N GLU A 135 14.85 -15.71 4.08
CA GLU A 135 16.03 -15.84 3.22
C GLU A 135 15.71 -15.34 1.81
N GLY A 136 16.55 -14.46 1.28
CA GLY A 136 16.25 -13.73 0.06
C GLY A 136 17.40 -12.87 -0.45
N THR A 137 17.28 -12.39 -1.68
CA THR A 137 18.22 -11.40 -2.21
C THR A 137 18.03 -10.06 -1.49
N GLY A 138 19.10 -9.26 -1.36
CA GLY A 138 19.04 -7.95 -0.71
C GLY A 138 17.97 -7.02 -1.29
N LEU A 139 17.70 -7.13 -2.60
CA LEU A 139 16.62 -6.39 -3.25
C LEU A 139 15.23 -6.84 -2.79
N MET A 140 14.98 -8.15 -2.71
CA MET A 140 13.72 -8.73 -2.24
C MET A 140 13.41 -8.29 -0.80
N LEU A 141 14.42 -8.35 0.07
CA LEU A 141 14.31 -7.94 1.48
C LEU A 141 14.08 -6.43 1.60
N GLY A 142 14.82 -5.62 0.81
CA GLY A 142 14.68 -4.17 0.79
C GLY A 142 13.28 -3.72 0.34
N LEU A 143 12.74 -4.33 -0.72
CA LEU A 143 11.37 -4.07 -1.18
C LEU A 143 10.33 -4.52 -0.15
N GLY A 144 10.55 -5.65 0.53
CA GLY A 144 9.72 -6.11 1.64
C GLY A 144 9.63 -5.06 2.76
N TRP A 145 10.77 -4.60 3.26
CA TRP A 145 10.81 -3.55 4.30
C TRP A 145 10.20 -2.22 3.84
N LEU A 146 10.45 -1.82 2.59
CA LEU A 146 9.85 -0.61 2.03
C LEU A 146 8.31 -0.71 1.97
N ALA A 147 7.78 -1.87 1.58
CA ALA A 147 6.34 -2.12 1.59
C ALA A 147 5.76 -2.08 3.01
N VAL A 148 6.44 -2.66 3.99
CA VAL A 148 6.04 -2.65 5.41
C VAL A 148 6.00 -1.23 5.97
N VAL A 149 7.12 -0.50 5.89
CA VAL A 149 7.22 0.86 6.44
C VAL A 149 6.26 1.80 5.73
N GLY A 150 6.18 1.73 4.41
CA GLY A 150 5.21 2.52 3.63
C GLY A 150 3.77 2.26 4.07
N SER A 151 3.38 1.00 4.24
CA SER A 151 2.03 0.64 4.65
C SER A 151 1.68 1.14 6.06
N ILE A 152 2.60 1.02 7.02
CA ILE A 152 2.41 1.54 8.39
C ILE A 152 2.24 3.07 8.38
N VAL A 153 3.11 3.78 7.66
CA VAL A 153 3.03 5.25 7.57
C VAL A 153 1.74 5.67 6.87
N ALA A 154 1.32 4.97 5.82
CA ALA A 154 0.05 5.24 5.13
C ALA A 154 -1.16 5.09 6.07
N ILE A 155 -1.18 4.05 6.92
CA ILE A 155 -2.21 3.85 7.96
C ILE A 155 -2.25 5.07 8.89
N VAL A 156 -1.11 5.44 9.48
CA VAL A 156 -1.03 6.57 10.42
C VAL A 156 -1.54 7.86 9.76
N LEU A 157 -1.03 8.17 8.56
CA LEU A 157 -1.40 9.39 7.84
C LEU A 157 -2.89 9.44 7.47
N ALA A 158 -3.50 8.30 7.12
CA ALA A 158 -4.91 8.25 6.74
C ALA A 158 -5.87 8.60 7.89
N TRP A 159 -5.47 8.31 9.13
CA TRP A 159 -6.27 8.52 10.33
C TRP A 159 -5.99 9.83 11.07
N LEU A 160 -5.14 10.71 10.53
CA LEU A 160 -4.90 12.02 11.13
C LEU A 160 -6.17 12.91 11.17
N PRO A 161 -6.36 13.73 12.23
CA PRO A 161 -7.56 14.54 12.41
C PRO A 161 -7.87 15.50 11.25
N ALA A 162 -6.83 16.00 10.55
CA ALA A 162 -6.98 16.87 9.40
C ALA A 162 -7.82 16.23 8.28
N ASN A 163 -7.63 14.94 8.01
CA ASN A 163 -8.38 14.21 6.98
C ASN A 163 -9.85 14.05 7.37
N HIS A 164 -10.15 13.90 8.67
CA HIS A 164 -11.52 13.82 9.16
C HIS A 164 -12.27 15.14 9.02
N ARG A 165 -11.60 16.27 9.33
CA ARG A 165 -12.16 17.62 9.10
C ARG A 165 -12.46 17.85 7.63
N TYR A 166 -11.55 17.47 6.74
CA TYR A 166 -11.76 17.56 5.29
C TYR A 166 -12.95 16.71 4.81
N ALA A 167 -13.06 15.46 5.27
CA ALA A 167 -14.17 14.59 4.93
C ALA A 167 -15.54 15.16 5.39
N LYS A 168 -15.59 15.78 6.58
CA LYS A 168 -16.80 16.48 7.07
C LYS A 168 -17.15 17.68 6.20
N ALA A 169 -16.16 18.49 5.84
CA ALA A 169 -16.37 19.65 4.98
C ALA A 169 -16.86 19.28 3.57
N LEU A 170 -16.38 18.16 3.01
CA LEU A 170 -16.90 17.63 1.74
C LEU A 170 -18.37 17.19 1.84
N LYS A 171 -18.75 16.52 2.94
CA LYS A 171 -20.14 16.11 3.17
C LYS A 171 -21.10 17.28 3.39
N ALA A 172 -20.63 18.39 3.96
CA ALA A 172 -21.46 19.57 4.16
C ALA A 172 -21.74 20.34 2.85
N LYS A 173 -20.97 20.06 1.78
CA LYS A 173 -21.12 20.69 0.46
C LYS A 173 -22.04 19.91 -0.48
N ASN A 174 -22.21 18.60 -0.26
CA ASN A 174 -23.02 17.71 -1.10
C ASN A 174 -24.37 17.43 -0.45
#